data_AF-A0A5C4X2Z3-F1
#
_entry.id   AF-A0A5C4X2Z3-F1
#
_cell.length_a   1.000
_cell.length_b   1.000
_cell.length_c   1.000
_cell.angle_alpha   90.00
_cell.angle_beta   90.00
_cell.angle_gamma   90.00
#
_symmetry.space_group_name_H-M   'P 1'
#
loop_
_entity.id
_entity.type
_entity.pdbx_description
1 polymer ?
#
loop_
_entity_poly.entity_id
_entity_poly.type
_entity_poly.pdbx_seq_one_letter_code
_entity_poly.pdbx_strand_id
1 'polypeptide(L)'
;MNLKETAQLLTFIAELDYRRFTEETVTAWHEVLGKYAYVDCREAAKIHNDTSGDFLKPGHIGAIIRTNRRRRLNSVMEISVSDVDDTRSSGGLDGFEQYRRTVREVREAIANGSLSRSDYQAYRRGRVPWDSFRRALGPREPMKAIEA
;
A
#
# COMPACT_ATOMS: atom_id res chain seq x y z
N MET A 1 0.59 9.36 -5.69
CA MET A 1 0.63 10.67 -5.00
C MET A 1 0.74 11.74 -6.07
N ASN A 2 0.05 12.85 -5.91
CA ASN A 2 0.10 13.97 -6.85
C ASN A 2 1.34 14.85 -6.64
N LEU A 3 1.51 15.90 -7.46
CA LEU A 3 2.65 16.83 -7.34
C LEU A 3 2.70 17.54 -5.98
N LYS A 4 1.55 17.96 -5.44
CA LYS A 4 1.47 18.61 -4.12
C LYS A 4 1.96 17.69 -3.00
N GLU A 5 1.52 16.44 -2.99
CA GLU A 5 1.99 15.41 -2.06
C GLU A 5 3.48 15.10 -2.26
N THR A 6 3.97 15.15 -3.50
CA THR A 6 5.40 14.97 -3.79
C THR A 6 6.23 16.11 -3.21
N ALA A 7 5.77 17.36 -3.33
CA ALA A 7 6.42 18.51 -2.70
C ALA A 7 6.44 18.37 -1.17
N GLN A 8 5.32 17.95 -0.57
CA GLN A 8 5.24 17.69 0.87
C GLN A 8 6.24 16.62 1.33
N LEU A 9 6.38 15.54 0.54
CA LEU A 9 7.37 14.49 0.82
C LEU A 9 8.79 15.05 0.75
N LEU A 10 9.10 15.86 -0.26
CA LEU A 10 10.42 16.47 -0.42
C LEU A 10 10.73 17.47 0.69
N THR A 11 9.76 18.25 1.16
CA THR A 11 9.93 19.08 2.36
C THR A 11 10.27 18.23 3.59
N PHE A 12 9.58 17.10 3.78
CA PHE A 12 9.92 16.18 4.87
C PHE A 12 11.34 15.63 4.75
N ILE A 13 11.77 15.24 3.56
CA ILE A 13 13.12 14.72 3.30
C ILE A 13 14.19 15.81 3.45
N ALA A 14 13.87 17.05 3.11
CA ALA A 14 14.77 18.20 3.27
C ALA A 14 15.18 18.40 4.74
N GLU A 15 14.25 18.16 5.68
CA GLU A 15 14.52 18.24 7.12
C GLU A 15 15.36 17.06 7.65
N LEU A 16 15.32 15.90 6.99
CA LEU A 16 16.13 14.72 7.36
C LEU A 16 17.56 14.82 6.84
N ASP A 17 17.71 15.16 5.55
CA ASP A 17 18.99 15.14 4.84
C ASP A 17 19.62 16.54 4.66
N TYR A 18 19.03 17.58 5.26
CA TYR A 18 19.43 18.99 5.14
C TYR A 18 19.57 19.49 3.69
N ARG A 19 18.67 19.04 2.80
CA ARG A 19 18.68 19.39 1.37
C ARG A 19 17.73 20.53 1.03
N ARG A 20 18.02 21.23 -0.06
CA ARG A 20 17.10 22.20 -0.69
C ARG A 20 16.60 21.62 -1.99
N PHE A 21 15.28 21.58 -2.15
CA PHE A 21 14.62 21.08 -3.35
C PHE A 21 13.94 22.24 -4.08
N THR A 22 13.98 22.18 -5.41
CA THR A 22 13.30 23.13 -6.30
C THR A 22 12.03 22.50 -6.89
N GLU A 23 11.23 23.28 -7.60
CA GLU A 23 10.04 22.78 -8.29
C GLU A 23 10.41 21.73 -9.37
N GLU A 24 11.52 21.90 -10.07
CA GLU A 24 12.04 20.91 -11.02
C GLU A 24 12.36 19.59 -10.32
N THR A 25 12.87 19.68 -9.08
CA THR A 25 13.13 18.47 -8.28
C THR A 25 11.83 17.76 -7.91
N VAL A 26 10.76 18.49 -7.59
CA VAL A 26 9.43 17.92 -7.33
C VAL A 26 8.94 17.16 -8.55
N THR A 27 9.02 17.76 -9.73
CA THR A 27 8.59 17.13 -10.99
C THR A 27 9.39 15.85 -11.26
N ALA A 28 10.71 15.89 -11.17
CA ALA A 28 11.56 14.72 -11.39
C ALA A 28 11.29 13.59 -10.38
N TRP A 29 11.07 13.92 -9.11
CA TRP A 29 10.69 12.93 -8.09
C TRP A 29 9.30 12.36 -8.34
N HIS A 30 8.37 13.19 -8.81
CA HIS A 30 7.00 12.79 -9.11
C HIS A 30 6.95 11.79 -10.27
N GLU A 31 7.77 11.94 -11.30
CA GLU A 31 7.87 10.97 -12.40
C GLU A 31 8.22 9.56 -11.89
N VAL A 32 9.04 9.45 -10.85
CA VAL A 32 9.47 8.17 -10.30
C VAL A 32 8.48 7.63 -9.26
N LEU A 33 7.98 8.49 -8.38
CA LEU A 33 7.23 8.12 -7.18
C LEU A 33 5.72 8.40 -7.25
N GLY A 34 5.25 9.11 -8.27
CA GLY A 34 3.84 9.53 -8.41
C GLY A 34 2.85 8.36 -8.42
N LYS A 35 3.31 7.16 -8.78
CA LYS A 35 2.54 5.90 -8.71
C LYS A 35 2.31 5.36 -7.29
N TYR A 36 3.04 5.84 -6.28
CA TYR A 36 2.92 5.38 -4.89
C TYR A 36 2.07 6.32 -4.05
N ALA A 37 1.49 5.82 -2.96
CA ALA A 37 0.77 6.67 -2.00
C ALA A 37 1.75 7.53 -1.19
N TYR A 38 1.36 8.74 -0.83
CA TYR A 38 2.19 9.68 -0.05
C TYR A 38 2.69 9.05 1.26
N VAL A 39 1.76 8.40 1.97
CA VAL A 39 2.00 7.70 3.24
C VAL A 39 3.04 6.57 3.12
N ASP A 40 2.98 5.74 2.07
CA ASP A 40 3.98 4.70 1.80
C ASP A 40 5.36 5.32 1.54
N CYS A 41 5.42 6.42 0.77
CA CYS A 41 6.66 7.14 0.49
C CYS A 41 7.28 7.76 1.74
N ARG A 42 6.45 8.37 2.60
CA ARG A 42 6.89 8.99 3.85
C ARG A 42 7.45 7.97 4.83
N GLU A 43 6.79 6.82 4.96
CA GLU A 43 7.28 5.73 5.79
C GLU A 43 8.60 5.16 5.25
N ALA A 44 8.69 4.96 3.94
CA ALA A 44 9.92 4.49 3.31
C ALA A 44 11.10 5.47 3.47
N ALA A 45 10.83 6.78 3.47
CA ALA A 45 11.85 7.79 3.76
C ALA A 45 12.38 7.68 5.20
N LYS A 46 11.50 7.45 6.19
CA LYS A 46 11.92 7.21 7.58
C LYS A 46 12.77 5.95 7.71
N ILE A 47 12.29 4.83 7.17
CA ILE A 47 13.02 3.55 7.20
C ILE A 47 14.43 3.73 6.61
N HIS A 48 14.55 4.46 5.50
CA HIS A 48 15.87 4.73 4.93
C HIS A 48 16.75 5.54 5.88
N ASN A 49 16.24 6.64 6.43
CA ASN A 49 16.97 7.49 7.37
C ASN A 49 17.47 6.70 8.60
N ASP A 50 16.66 5.75 9.08
CA ASP A 50 16.99 4.94 10.26
C ASP A 50 18.00 3.83 9.95
N THR A 51 18.10 3.39 8.70
CA THR A 51 18.88 2.21 8.30
C THR A 51 20.08 2.53 7.40
N SER A 52 20.18 3.75 6.88
CA SER A 52 21.22 4.18 5.95
C SER A 52 21.65 5.62 6.23
N GLY A 53 22.96 5.86 6.18
CA GLY A 53 23.54 7.21 6.20
C GLY A 53 23.70 7.84 4.82
N ASP A 54 23.30 7.15 3.74
CA ASP A 54 23.40 7.68 2.38
C ASP A 54 22.36 8.77 2.12
N PHE A 55 22.62 9.63 1.13
CA PHE A 55 21.60 10.55 0.64
C PHE A 55 20.41 9.80 0.04
N LEU A 56 19.20 10.16 0.47
CA LEU A 56 17.98 9.52 -0.01
C LEU A 56 17.72 9.86 -1.48
N LYS A 57 17.51 8.83 -2.31
CA LYS A 57 17.14 8.94 -3.72
C LYS A 57 15.75 8.34 -3.95
N PRO A 58 15.01 8.76 -5.01
CA PRO A 58 13.70 8.19 -5.33
C PRO A 58 13.72 6.65 -5.45
N GLY A 59 14.79 6.10 -6.03
CA GLY A 59 14.96 4.65 -6.18
C GLY A 59 14.95 3.89 -4.86
N HIS A 60 15.50 4.47 -3.78
CA HIS A 60 15.54 3.86 -2.45
C HIS A 60 14.13 3.74 -1.86
N ILE A 61 13.33 4.81 -1.96
CA ILE A 61 11.92 4.82 -1.53
C ILE A 61 11.15 3.71 -2.26
N GLY A 62 11.26 3.66 -3.59
CA GLY A 62 10.60 2.64 -4.38
C GLY A 62 11.02 1.22 -4.00
N ALA A 63 12.30 0.99 -3.68
CA ALA A 63 12.81 -0.31 -3.25
C ALA A 63 12.24 -0.74 -1.88
N ILE A 64 12.20 0.18 -0.91
CA ILE A 64 11.62 -0.08 0.41
C ILE A 64 10.12 -0.37 0.31
N ILE A 65 9.37 0.42 -0.47
CA ILE A 65 7.94 0.18 -0.69
C ILE A 65 7.71 -1.20 -1.30
N ARG A 66 8.45 -1.59 -2.35
CA ARG A 66 8.31 -2.91 -2.98
C ARG A 66 8.61 -4.04 -1.99
N THR A 67 9.61 -3.86 -1.15
CA THR A 67 9.99 -4.83 -0.11
C THR A 67 8.88 -4.98 0.93
N ASN A 68 8.33 -3.87 1.42
CA ASN A 68 7.22 -3.86 2.38
C ASN A 68 5.95 -4.48 1.79
N ARG A 69 5.58 -4.13 0.55
CA ARG A 69 4.46 -4.73 -0.17
C ARG A 69 4.62 -6.25 -0.29
N ARG A 70 5.83 -6.71 -0.65
CA ARG A 70 6.13 -8.15 -0.75
C ARG A 70 6.05 -8.84 0.61
N ARG A 71 6.60 -8.24 1.67
CA ARG A 71 6.52 -8.78 3.04
C ARG A 71 5.07 -8.95 3.49
N ARG A 72 4.22 -7.94 3.25
CA ARG A 72 2.79 -8.00 3.58
C ARG A 72 2.06 -9.10 2.81
N LEU A 73 2.30 -9.21 1.50
CA LEU A 73 1.72 -10.28 0.70
C LEU A 73 2.18 -11.67 1.17
N ASN A 74 3.47 -11.83 1.47
CA ASN A 74 4.02 -13.11 1.95
C ASN A 74 3.50 -13.51 3.34
N SER A 75 2.98 -12.56 4.13
CA SER A 75 2.34 -12.86 5.42
C SER A 75 1.00 -13.61 5.28
N VAL A 76 0.47 -13.67 4.05
CA VAL A 76 -0.75 -14.37 3.67
C VAL A 76 -0.41 -15.38 2.57
N MET A 77 -0.24 -16.65 2.95
CA MET A 77 0.21 -17.72 2.03
C MET A 77 -0.66 -17.86 0.77
N GLU A 78 -1.97 -17.74 0.93
CA GLU A 78 -2.94 -17.82 -0.17
C GLU A 78 -4.03 -16.77 0.05
N ILE A 79 -4.21 -15.89 -0.93
CA ILE A 79 -5.24 -14.86 -0.91
C ILE A 79 -6.49 -15.45 -1.54
N SER A 80 -7.46 -15.77 -0.69
CA SER A 80 -8.81 -16.18 -1.08
C SER A 80 -9.82 -15.13 -0.61
N VAL A 81 -11.01 -15.16 -1.21
CA VAL A 81 -12.14 -14.35 -0.73
C VAL A 81 -12.94 -15.13 0.32
N SER A 82 -13.87 -14.45 1.00
CA SER A 82 -14.86 -15.10 1.85
C SER A 82 -15.85 -15.92 0.99
N ASP A 83 -16.47 -16.94 1.57
CA ASP A 83 -17.49 -17.77 0.90
C ASP A 83 -18.63 -16.94 0.29
N VAL A 84 -18.99 -15.80 0.91
CA VAL A 84 -20.05 -14.92 0.38
C VAL A 84 -19.65 -14.17 -0.89
N ASP A 85 -18.34 -14.00 -1.12
CA ASP A 85 -17.76 -13.38 -2.32
C ASP A 85 -17.21 -14.44 -3.29
N ASP A 86 -17.23 -15.73 -2.93
CA ASP A 86 -16.82 -16.84 -3.80
C ASP A 86 -17.96 -17.26 -4.72
N THR A 87 -18.25 -16.41 -5.70
CA THR A 87 -19.33 -16.60 -6.67
C THR A 87 -18.95 -17.46 -7.88
N ARG A 88 -17.82 -18.19 -7.81
CA ARG A 88 -17.34 -19.05 -8.90
C ARG A 88 -18.33 -20.17 -9.23
N SER A 89 -19.06 -20.66 -8.24
CA SER A 89 -20.05 -21.73 -8.39
C SER A 89 -21.42 -21.26 -8.90
N SER A 90 -21.65 -19.95 -9.00
CA SER A 90 -22.94 -19.38 -9.43
C SER A 90 -23.19 -19.50 -10.95
N GLY A 91 -22.30 -20.16 -11.70
CA GLY A 91 -22.59 -20.71 -13.03
C GLY A 91 -22.54 -19.75 -14.22
N GLY A 92 -22.05 -18.50 -14.05
CA GLY A 92 -21.96 -17.50 -15.12
C GLY A 92 -20.60 -16.79 -15.18
N LEU A 93 -20.29 -16.18 -16.33
CA LEU A 93 -19.09 -15.35 -16.54
C LEU A 93 -18.97 -14.25 -15.48
N ASP A 94 -20.10 -13.65 -15.10
CA ASP A 94 -20.19 -12.57 -14.11
C ASP A 94 -19.67 -12.98 -12.73
N GLY A 95 -19.92 -14.22 -12.30
CA GLY A 95 -19.43 -14.75 -11.02
C GLY A 95 -17.91 -14.86 -10.99
N PHE A 96 -17.31 -15.31 -12.10
CA PHE A 96 -15.86 -15.41 -12.19
C PHE A 96 -15.19 -14.02 -12.26
N GLU A 97 -15.79 -13.06 -12.95
CA GLU A 97 -15.31 -11.68 -12.99
C GLU A 97 -15.39 -11.00 -11.62
N GLN A 98 -16.50 -11.17 -10.90
CA GLN A 98 -16.67 -10.65 -9.56
C GLN A 98 -15.64 -11.24 -8.58
N TYR A 99 -15.46 -12.56 -8.59
CA TYR A 99 -14.42 -13.22 -7.81
C TYR A 99 -13.02 -12.63 -8.11
N ARG A 100 -12.64 -12.51 -9.39
CA ARG A 100 -11.33 -11.97 -9.79
C ARG A 100 -11.15 -10.52 -9.38
N ARG A 101 -12.21 -9.71 -9.43
CA ARG A 101 -12.22 -8.33 -8.95
C ARG A 101 -11.94 -8.29 -7.45
N THR A 102 -12.70 -9.04 -6.67
CA THR A 102 -12.56 -9.08 -5.21
C THR A 102 -11.18 -9.59 -4.77
N VAL A 103 -10.66 -10.66 -5.39
CA VAL A 103 -9.29 -11.15 -5.13
C VAL A 103 -8.26 -10.05 -5.39
N ARG A 104 -8.39 -9.31 -6.50
CA ARG A 104 -7.47 -8.21 -6.85
C ARG A 104 -7.52 -7.10 -5.81
N GLU A 105 -8.70 -6.70 -5.39
CA GLU A 105 -8.89 -5.64 -4.40
C GLU A 105 -8.36 -6.04 -3.02
N VAL A 106 -8.67 -7.25 -2.55
CA VAL A 106 -8.14 -7.79 -1.29
C VAL A 106 -6.62 -7.86 -1.34
N ARG A 107 -6.05 -8.36 -2.45
CA ARG A 107 -4.60 -8.41 -2.65
C ARG A 107 -3.97 -7.03 -2.61
N GLU A 108 -4.57 -6.05 -3.26
CA GLU A 108 -4.07 -4.67 -3.24
C GLU A 108 -4.17 -4.07 -1.84
N ALA A 109 -5.26 -4.31 -1.12
CA ALA A 109 -5.46 -3.84 0.25
C ALA A 109 -4.43 -4.43 1.24
N ILE A 110 -4.07 -5.70 1.09
CA ILE A 110 -2.97 -6.32 1.85
C ILE A 110 -1.64 -5.68 1.43
N ALA A 111 -1.40 -5.55 0.13
CA ALA A 111 -0.14 -5.03 -0.38
C ALA A 111 0.10 -3.59 0.09
N ASN A 112 -0.89 -2.72 0.05
CA ASN A 112 -0.79 -1.34 0.53
C ASN A 112 -0.94 -1.20 2.06
N GLY A 113 -1.29 -2.27 2.77
CA GLY A 113 -1.39 -2.28 4.24
C GLY A 113 -2.67 -1.67 4.80
N SER A 114 -3.66 -1.36 3.96
CA SER A 114 -5.01 -0.97 4.41
C SER A 114 -5.81 -2.15 4.95
N LEU A 115 -5.43 -3.38 4.59
CA LEU A 115 -5.95 -4.62 5.19
C LEU A 115 -4.82 -5.33 5.95
N SER A 116 -4.93 -5.36 7.28
CA SER A 116 -3.99 -6.12 8.12
C SER A 116 -4.24 -7.63 7.99
N ARG A 117 -3.29 -8.44 8.49
CA ARG A 117 -3.46 -9.90 8.53
C ARG A 117 -4.66 -10.33 9.39
N SER A 118 -4.89 -9.68 10.53
CA SER A 118 -6.02 -9.99 11.40
C SER A 118 -7.35 -9.59 10.77
N ASP A 119 -7.42 -8.42 10.14
CA ASP A 119 -8.63 -7.99 9.41
C ASP A 119 -8.92 -8.90 8.22
N TYR A 120 -7.88 -9.30 7.47
CA TYR A 120 -8.04 -10.27 6.39
C TYR A 120 -8.60 -11.61 6.91
N GLN A 121 -8.11 -12.10 8.05
CA GLN A 121 -8.67 -13.31 8.67
C GLN A 121 -10.12 -13.12 9.13
N ALA A 122 -10.46 -11.94 9.67
CA ALA A 122 -11.83 -11.60 10.07
C ALA A 122 -12.77 -11.54 8.86
N TYR A 123 -12.35 -10.91 7.77
CA TYR A 123 -13.07 -10.90 6.49
C TYR A 123 -13.26 -12.32 5.96
N ARG A 124 -12.19 -13.11 5.85
CA ARG A 124 -12.21 -14.47 5.29
C ARG A 124 -13.12 -15.42 6.05
N ARG A 125 -13.18 -15.30 7.38
CA ARG A 125 -14.06 -16.11 8.25
C ARG A 125 -15.46 -15.55 8.38
N GLY A 126 -15.63 -14.27 8.09
CA GLY A 126 -16.91 -13.58 8.18
C GLY A 126 -17.82 -13.91 7.01
N ARG A 127 -19.11 -13.53 7.14
CA ARG A 127 -20.11 -13.60 6.08
C ARG A 127 -20.48 -12.22 5.54
N VAL A 128 -19.57 -11.26 5.66
CA VAL A 128 -19.78 -9.88 5.21
C VAL A 128 -19.11 -9.72 3.85
N PRO A 129 -19.86 -9.31 2.80
CA PRO A 129 -19.28 -9.06 1.49
C PRO A 129 -18.14 -8.04 1.55
N TRP A 130 -17.12 -8.22 0.72
CA TRP A 130 -15.90 -7.41 0.71
C TRP A 130 -16.18 -5.91 0.67
N ASP A 131 -17.11 -5.44 -0.17
CA ASP A 131 -17.44 -4.02 -0.27
C ASP A 131 -18.02 -3.44 1.02
N SER A 132 -18.79 -4.24 1.77
CA SER A 132 -19.32 -3.84 3.08
C SER A 132 -18.24 -3.89 4.15
N PHE A 133 -17.40 -4.95 4.13
CA PHE A 133 -16.28 -5.09 5.06
C PHE A 133 -15.30 -3.92 4.90
N ARG A 134 -14.87 -3.64 3.67
CA ARG A 134 -13.95 -2.55 3.30
C ARG A 134 -14.47 -1.18 3.74
N ARG A 135 -15.77 -0.91 3.58
CA ARG A 135 -16.39 0.34 4.07
C ARG A 135 -16.36 0.44 5.59
N ALA A 136 -16.58 -0.67 6.29
CA ALA A 136 -16.56 -0.71 7.75
C ALA A 136 -15.15 -0.50 8.35
N LEU A 137 -14.08 -0.81 7.61
CA LEU A 137 -12.71 -0.50 8.04
C LEU A 137 -12.46 1.01 8.15
N GLY A 138 -13.27 1.84 7.47
CA GLY A 138 -13.08 3.28 7.38
C GLY A 138 -11.87 3.67 6.51
N PRO A 139 -11.57 4.97 6.39
CA PRO A 139 -10.33 5.44 5.80
C PRO A 139 -9.18 5.09 6.75
N ARG A 140 -8.61 3.90 6.63
CA ARG A 140 -7.39 3.55 7.35
C ARG A 140 -6.20 4.20 6.68
N GLU A 141 -5.45 4.99 7.45
CA GLU A 141 -4.04 5.21 7.10
C GLU A 141 -3.38 3.83 6.99
N PRO A 142 -2.61 3.53 5.93
CA PRO A 142 -1.87 2.28 5.88
C PRO A 142 -0.99 2.22 7.13
N MET A 143 -1.18 1.17 7.93
CA MET A 143 -0.60 1.08 9.26
C MET A 143 0.92 1.28 9.20
N LYS A 144 1.45 2.02 10.17
CA LYS A 144 2.91 2.12 10.45
C LYS A 144 3.53 0.74 10.36
N ALA A 145 4.71 0.64 9.75
CA ALA A 145 5.39 -0.64 9.61
C ALA A 145 5.48 -1.29 11.00
N ILE A 146 5.07 -2.56 11.08
CA ILE A 146 5.26 -3.41 12.26
C ILE A 146 6.76 -3.36 12.60
N GLU A 147 7.10 -2.88 13.79
CA GLU A 147 8.46 -2.93 14.33
C GLU A 147 8.97 -4.38 14.22
N ALA A 148 10.16 -4.52 13.64
CA ALA A 148 10.79 -5.81 13.37
C ALA A 148 11.18 -6.54 14.66
#